data_AF-A0A969UHA9-F1
#
_entry.id   AF-A0A969UHA9-F1
#
_cell.length_a   1.000
_cell.length_b   1.000
_cell.length_c   1.000
_cell.angle_alpha   90.00
_cell.angle_beta   90.00
_cell.angle_gamma   90.00
#
_symmetry.space_group_name_H-M   'P 1'
#
loop_
_entity.id
_entity.type
_entity.pdbx_description
1 polymer ?
#
loop_
_entity_poly.entity_id
_entity_poly.type
_entity_poly.pdbx_seq_one_letter_code
_entity_poly.pdbx_strand_id
1 'polypeptide(L)' 'MNDIIIAIILGIVEGITEYLPVSSTGHLILATELLGFDQEDWEVFNIAIQPGAILAIIVLYWRTFWDVAKGLLTLERGR' A
#
# COMPACT_ATOMS: atom_id res chain seq x y z
N MET A 1 -0.82 -16.89 16.76
CA MET A 1 -1.20 -17.18 15.36
C MET A 1 0.07 -17.42 14.56
N ASN A 2 -0.01 -18.13 13.42
CA ASN A 2 1.14 -18.24 12.50
C ASN A 2 1.40 -16.86 11.87
N ASP A 3 2.66 -16.41 11.82
CA ASP A 3 3.09 -15.10 11.29
C ASP A 3 2.52 -14.82 9.90
N ILE A 4 2.38 -15.88 9.09
CA ILE A 4 1.78 -15.83 7.75
C ILE A 4 0.32 -15.34 7.80
N ILE A 5 -0.46 -15.79 8.79
CA ILE A 5 -1.88 -15.39 8.92
C ILE A 5 -1.96 -13.91 9.27
N ILE A 6 -1.08 -13.43 10.15
CA ILE A 6 -1.02 -12.01 10.54
C ILE A 6 -0.63 -11.17 9.34
N ALA A 7 0.41 -11.57 8.61
CA ALA A 7 0.85 -10.89 7.39
C ALA A 7 -0.26 -10.81 6.34
N ILE A 8 -1.05 -11.87 6.16
CA ILE A 8 -2.22 -11.87 5.27
C ILE A 8 -3.28 -10.88 5.75
N ILE A 9 -3.61 -10.88 7.04
CA ILE A 9 -4.62 -9.97 7.61
C ILE A 9 -4.17 -8.51 7.45
N LEU A 10 -2.95 -8.18 7.86
CA LEU A 10 -2.40 -6.82 7.73
C LEU A 10 -2.30 -6.39 6.27
N GLY A 11 -1.91 -7.28 5.36
CA GLY A 11 -1.90 -7.00 3.92
C GLY A 11 -3.28 -6.71 3.35
N ILE A 12 -4.33 -7.41 3.81
CA ILE A 12 -5.72 -7.12 3.42
C ILE A 12 -6.17 -5.77 3.99
N VAL A 13 -5.89 -5.50 5.27
CA VAL A 13 -6.24 -4.23 5.92
C VAL A 13 -5.60 -3.06 5.18
N GLU A 14 -4.29 -3.12 4.94
CA GLU A 14 -3.55 -2.11 4.17
C GLU A 14 -4.13 -1.94 2.77
N GLY A 15 -4.26 -3.04 2.01
CA GLY A 15 -4.74 -3.01 0.64
C GLY A 15 -6.17 -2.49 0.48
N ILE A 16 -7.00 -2.53 1.53
CA ILE A 16 -8.35 -1.94 1.50
C ILE A 16 -8.32 -0.49 1.97
N THR A 17 -7.61 -0.21 3.07
CA THR A 17 -7.69 1.09 3.75
C THR A 17 -6.82 2.16 3.11
N GLU A 18 -5.75 1.80 2.39
CA GLU A 18 -4.85 2.76 1.74
C GLU A 18 -5.54 3.58 0.64
N TYR A 19 -6.58 3.03 0.00
CA TYR A 19 -7.35 3.72 -1.03
C TYR A 19 -8.56 4.48 -0.48
N LEU A 20 -8.86 4.33 0.81
CA LEU A 20 -9.99 4.95 1.49
C LEU A 20 -9.48 6.09 2.39
N PRO A 21 -10.22 7.19 2.55
CA PRO A 21 -9.82 8.31 3.41
C PRO A 21 -10.06 7.98 4.89
N VAL A 22 -9.47 6.90 5.39
CA VAL A 22 -9.72 6.31 6.73
C VAL A 22 -8.46 6.10 7.56
N SER A 23 -7.27 6.49 7.08
CA SER A 23 -5.95 6.27 7.70
C SER A 23 -5.60 4.78 7.83
N SER A 24 -4.82 4.27 6.88
CA SER A 24 -4.32 2.89 6.86
C SER A 24 -3.41 2.58 8.05
N THR A 25 -2.52 3.52 8.40
CA THR A 25 -1.59 3.38 9.54
C THR A 25 -2.30 3.12 10.86
N GLY A 26 -3.40 3.85 11.13
CA GLY A 26 -4.17 3.65 12.35
C GLY A 26 -4.84 2.27 12.40
N HIS A 27 -5.36 1.79 11.27
CA HIS A 27 -5.97 0.47 11.18
C HIS A 27 -4.95 -0.66 11.36
N LEU A 28 -3.73 -0.51 10.86
CA LEU A 28 -2.65 -1.49 11.07
C LEU A 28 -2.24 -1.60 12.54
N ILE A 29 -2.01 -0.45 13.20
CA ILE A 29 -1.65 -0.38 14.62
C ILE A 29 -2.72 -1.06 15.48
N LEU A 30 -3.99 -0.70 15.25
CA LEU A 30 -5.13 -1.30 15.95
C LEU A 30 -5.27 -2.80 15.65
N ALA A 31 -5.07 -3.22 14.40
CA ALA A 31 -5.12 -4.63 14.03
C ALA A 31 -4.02 -5.44 14.74
N THR A 32 -2.78 -4.94 14.80
CA THR A 32 -1.69 -5.62 15.54
C THR A 32 -1.99 -5.72 17.03
N GLU A 33 -2.53 -4.67 17.65
CA GLU A 33 -2.88 -4.66 19.08
C GLU A 33 -4.05 -5.60 19.40
N LEU A 34 -5.11 -5.61 18.58
CA LEU A 34 -6.26 -6.51 18.73
C LEU A 34 -5.89 -7.98 18.53
N LEU A 35 -4.90 -8.25 17.68
CA LEU A 35 -4.38 -9.59 17.45
C LEU A 35 -3.40 -10.05 18.55
N GLY A 36 -3.02 -9.16 19.48
CA GLY A 36 -2.16 -9.45 20.63
C GLY A 36 -0.68 -9.55 20.30
N PHE A 37 -0.22 -8.87 19.26
CA PHE A 37 1.19 -8.86 18.83
C PHE A 37 1.88 -7.55 19.20
N ASP A 38 3.21 -7.63 19.37
CA ASP A 38 4.02 -6.47 19.71
C ASP A 38 4.08 -5.50 18.52
N GLN A 39 3.78 -4.22 18.76
CA GLN A 39 3.82 -3.22 17.70
C GLN A 39 5.26 -2.97 17.22
N GLU A 40 6.26 -3.06 18.09
CA GLU A 40 7.67 -2.82 17.72
C GLU A 40 8.16 -3.84 16.69
N ASP A 41 7.78 -5.12 16.86
CA ASP A 41 8.18 -6.20 15.95
C ASP A 41 7.55 -6.05 14.56
N TRP A 42 6.35 -5.46 14.47
CA TRP A 42 5.58 -5.34 13.24
C TRP A 42 5.65 -3.95 12.59
N GLU A 43 6.28 -2.96 13.22
CA GLU A 43 6.42 -1.61 12.69
C GLU A 43 7.10 -1.61 11.31
N VAL A 44 8.20 -2.34 11.18
CA VAL A 44 8.93 -2.48 9.91
C VAL A 44 8.07 -3.16 8.85
N PHE A 45 7.26 -4.15 9.24
CA PHE A 45 6.34 -4.83 8.33
C PHE A 45 5.24 -3.90 7.84
N ASN A 46 4.64 -3.10 8.73
CA ASN A 46 3.60 -2.12 8.40
C ASN A 46 4.08 -1.09 7.37
N ILE A 47 5.36 -0.71 7.42
CA ILE A 47 5.98 0.16 6.41
C ILE A 47 6.27 -0.61 5.12
N ALA A 48 6.75 -1.85 5.23
CA ALA A 48 7.14 -2.68 4.08
C ALA A 48 5.95 -3.10 3.18
N ILE A 49 4.73 -3.14 3.70
CA ILE A 49 3.54 -3.52 2.92
C ILE A 49 2.94 -2.36 2.09
N GLN A 50 3.14 -1.10 2.48
CA GLN A 50 2.64 0.09 1.75
C GLN A 50 3.09 0.15 0.28
N PRO A 51 4.36 -0.13 -0.08
CA PRO A 51 4.78 -0.23 -1.48
C PRO A 51 3.97 -1.26 -2.30
N GLY A 52 3.41 -2.29 -1.67
CA GLY A 52 2.51 -3.24 -2.32
C GLY A 52 1.20 -2.59 -2.79
N ALA A 53 0.63 -1.70 -1.98
CA ALA A 53 -0.55 -0.91 -2.35
C ALA A 53 -0.22 0.10 -3.47
N ILE A 54 0.93 0.77 -3.38
CA ILE A 54 1.40 1.67 -4.46
C ILE A 54 1.58 0.89 -5.77
N LEU A 55 2.19 -0.29 -5.71
CA LEU A 55 2.39 -1.14 -6.89
C LEU A 55 1.07 -1.57 -7.52
N ALA A 56 0.03 -1.83 -6.73
CA ALA A 56 -1.29 -2.17 -7.26
C ALA A 56 -1.88 -1.01 -8.09
N ILE A 57 -1.71 0.25 -7.67
CA ILE A 57 -2.09 1.43 -8.47
C ILE A 57 -1.25 1.53 -9.75
N ILE A 58 0.06 1.33 -9.66
CA ILE A 58 0.95 1.37 -10.84
C ILE A 58 0.53 0.33 -11.88
N VAL A 59 0.21 -0.88 -11.44
CA VAL A 59 -0.27 -1.95 -12.32
C VAL A 59 -1.65 -1.63 -12.89
N LEU A 60 -2.58 -1.15 -12.06
CA LEU A 60 -3.93 -0.77 -12.48
C LEU A 60 -3.92 0.33 -13.56
N TYR A 61 -3.05 1.33 -13.41
CA TYR A 61 -2.93 2.47 -14.32
C TYR A 61 -1.71 2.41 -15.22
N TRP A 62 -1.13 1.21 -15.45
CA TRP A 62 0.12 1.06 -16.19
C TRP A 62 0.13 1.77 -17.55
N ARG A 63 -0.99 1.69 -18.29
CA ARG A 63 -1.14 2.37 -19.58
C ARG A 63 -1.11 3.89 -19.44
N THR A 64 -1.86 4.43 -18.47
CA THR A 64 -1.89 5.87 -18.19
C THR A 64 -0.50 6.38 -17.81
N PHE A 65 0.22 5.68 -16.93
CA PHE A 65 1.59 6.02 -16.58
C PHE A 65 2.52 6.00 -17.79
N TRP A 66 2.38 4.99 -18.66
CA TRP A 66 3.18 4.86 -19.88
C TRP A 66 2.90 5.98 -20.88
N ASP A 67 1.63 6.38 -21.04
CA ASP A 67 1.24 7.45 -21.94
C ASP A 67 1.70 8.82 -21.41
N VAL A 68 1.62 9.06 -20.10
CA VAL A 68 2.21 10.25 -19.47
C VAL A 68 3.73 10.27 -19.65
N ALA A 69 4.41 9.15 -19.43
CA ALA A 69 5.86 9.05 -19.59
C ALA A 69 6.29 9.36 -21.04
N LYS A 70 5.59 8.82 -22.04
CA LYS A 70 5.82 9.18 -23.44
C LYS A 70 5.52 10.66 -23.67
N GLY A 71 4.40 11.18 -23.19
CA GLY A 71 4.04 12.59 -23.37
C GLY A 71 5.12 13.54 -22.84
N LEU A 72 5.70 13.23 -21.68
CA LEU A 72 6.83 13.97 -21.10
C LEU A 72 8.10 13.85 -21.96
N LEU A 73 8.42 12.66 -22.45
CA LEU A 73 9.61 12.42 -23.28
C LEU A 73 9.51 13.04 -24.69
N THR A 74 8.30 13.12 -25.24
CA THR A 74 8.09 13.59 -26.62
C THR A 74 8.04 15.12 -26.72
N LEU A 75 8.18 15.86 -25.61
CA LEU A 75 8.08 17.32 -25.56
C LEU A 75 6.94 17.84 -26.46
N GLU A 76 5.75 17.23 -26.36
CA GLU A 76 4.53 17.88 -26.83
C GLU A 76 4.25 19.03 -25.87
N ARG A 77 5.06 20.08 -26.05
CA ARG A 77 5.00 21.35 -25.36
C ARG A 77 3.61 21.87 -25.69
N GLY A 78 2.74 21.87 -24.68
CA GLY A 78 1.34 22.25 -24.81
C GLY A 78 1.19 23.45 -25.74
N ARG A 79 0.35 23.29 -26.75
CA ARG A 79 -0.23 24.44 -27.44
C ARG A 79 -1.09 25.22 -26.47
#